data_AF-C4XFQ2-F1
#
_entry.id   AF-C4XFQ2-F1
#
_cell.length_a   1.000
_cell.length_b   1.000
_cell.length_c   1.000
_cell.angle_alpha   90.00
_cell.angle_beta   90.00
_cell.angle_gamma   90.00
#
_symmetry.space_group_name_H-M   'P 1'
#
loop_
_entity.id
_entity.type
_entity.pdbx_description
1 polymer ?
#
loop_
_entity_poly.entity_id
_entity_poly.type
_entity_poly.pdbx_seq_one_letter_code
_entity_poly.pdbx_strand_id
1 'polypeptide(L)'
;MEDFLRKKTNFDDIIEEEILKVQNEINNRPREIFGYLSALEMYEKLNAENPWNSTGIDKVLYGKQKRNWESNKNRNLFFKKIGKLK
;
A
#
# COMPACT_ATOMS: atom_id res chain seq x y z
N MET A 1 13.01 -3.74 -29.34
CA MET A 1 12.44 -2.50 -29.90
C MET A 1 12.32 -2.56 -31.43
N GLU A 2 13.17 -3.37 -32.09
CA GLU A 2 13.07 -3.69 -33.52
C GLU A 2 11.86 -4.58 -33.90
N ASP A 3 11.21 -5.21 -32.91
CA ASP A 3 10.13 -6.19 -33.12
C ASP A 3 8.73 -5.59 -33.31
N PHE A 4 8.41 -4.42 -32.74
CA PHE A 4 7.02 -3.94 -32.65
C PHE A 4 6.65 -2.90 -33.71
N LEU A 5 7.60 -2.08 -34.13
CA LEU A 5 7.44 -1.13 -35.23
C LEU A 5 8.63 -1.28 -36.18
N ARG A 6 8.34 -1.39 -37.47
CA ARG A 6 9.39 -1.53 -38.49
C ARG A 6 10.31 -0.31 -38.46
N LYS A 7 11.59 -0.50 -38.74
CA LYS A 7 12.50 0.64 -38.92
C LYS A 7 11.97 1.56 -40.02
N LYS A 8 12.03 2.88 -39.79
CA LYS A 8 11.51 3.94 -40.66
C LYS A 8 9.98 4.00 -40.78
N THR A 9 9.22 3.43 -39.84
CA THR A 9 7.79 3.73 -39.74
C THR A 9 7.60 5.21 -39.44
N ASN A 10 6.69 5.85 -40.17
CA ASN A 10 6.27 7.21 -39.89
C ASN A 10 5.28 7.19 -38.71
N PHE A 11 5.55 7.97 -37.67
CA PHE A 11 4.72 7.97 -36.46
C PHE A 11 3.40 8.72 -36.66
N ASP A 12 3.31 9.59 -37.67
CA ASP A 12 2.09 10.34 -37.98
C ASP A 12 0.98 9.44 -38.56
N ASP A 13 1.36 8.27 -39.10
CA ASP A 13 0.42 7.33 -39.72
C ASP A 13 -0.10 6.27 -38.73
N ILE A 14 0.36 6.29 -37.47
CA ILE A 14 0.01 5.30 -36.46
C ILE A 14 -1.23 5.75 -35.70
N ILE A 15 -2.22 4.87 -35.62
CA ILE A 15 -3.46 5.13 -34.89
C ILE A 15 -3.25 4.83 -33.41
N GLU A 16 -3.92 5.58 -32.53
CA GLU A 16 -3.79 5.43 -31.06
C GLU A 16 -4.07 4.00 -30.57
N GLU A 17 -4.99 3.27 -31.24
CA GLU A 17 -5.27 1.86 -30.97
C GLU A 17 -4.06 0.95 -31.18
N GLU A 18 -3.25 1.20 -32.22
CA GLU A 18 -2.05 0.43 -32.50
C GLU A 18 -0.96 0.72 -31.48
N ILE A 19 -0.84 1.98 -31.06
CA ILE A 19 0.06 2.39 -29.97
C ILE A 19 -0.32 1.65 -28.69
N LEU A 20 -1.62 1.63 -28.35
CA LEU A 20 -2.12 0.95 -27.17
C LEU A 20 -1.84 -0.56 -27.21
N LYS A 21 -1.99 -1.18 -28.39
CA LYS A 21 -1.69 -2.59 -28.59
C LYS A 21 -0.22 -2.90 -28.32
N VAL A 22 0.70 -2.11 -28.90
CA VAL A 22 2.14 -2.27 -28.69
C VAL A 22 2.52 -2.04 -27.23
N GLN A 23 1.95 -1.03 -26.58
CA GLN A 23 2.18 -0.76 -25.16
C GLN A 23 1.74 -1.93 -24.29
N ASN A 24 0.56 -2.48 -24.54
CA ASN A 24 0.05 -3.64 -23.80
C ASN A 24 0.96 -4.86 -23.99
N GLU A 25 1.40 -5.12 -25.22
CA GLU A 25 2.30 -6.23 -25.52
C GLU A 25 3.65 -6.09 -24.80
N ILE A 26 4.25 -4.90 -24.82
CA ILE A 26 5.50 -4.62 -24.10
C ILE A 26 5.33 -4.81 -22.59
N ASN A 27 4.22 -4.32 -22.02
CA ASN A 27 3.96 -4.39 -20.59
C ASN A 27 3.63 -5.81 -20.12
N ASN A 28 3.03 -6.64 -20.98
CA ASN A 28 2.67 -8.02 -20.66
C ASN A 28 3.81 -9.02 -20.91
N ARG A 29 4.74 -8.75 -21.83
CA ARG A 29 5.90 -9.63 -22.12
C ARG A 29 6.70 -10.07 -20.87
N PRO A 30 7.09 -9.18 -19.93
CA PRO A 30 7.77 -9.61 -18.72
C PRO A 30 6.85 -10.45 -17.81
N ARG A 31 5.54 -10.19 -17.81
CA ARG A 31 4.57 -10.99 -17.05
C ARG A 31 4.49 -12.42 -17.56
N GLU A 32 4.45 -12.60 -18.88
CA GLU A 32 4.42 -13.92 -19.52
C GLU A 32 5.71 -14.72 -19.28
N ILE A 33 6.88 -14.07 -19.40
CA ILE A 33 8.18 -14.74 -19.26
C ILE A 33 8.43 -15.18 -17.82
N PHE A 34 8.15 -14.31 -16.85
CA PHE A 34 8.49 -14.55 -15.44
C PHE A 34 7.31 -15.05 -14.60
N GLY A 35 6.12 -15.18 -15.19
CA GLY A 35 4.91 -15.57 -14.48
C GLY A 35 4.43 -14.52 -13.46
N TYR A 36 4.74 -13.24 -13.69
CA TYR A 36 4.28 -12.17 -12.81
C TYR A 36 2.80 -11.89 -13.03
N LEU A 37 2.08 -11.78 -11.92
CA LEU A 37 0.69 -11.35 -11.92
C LEU A 37 0.61 -9.83 -11.85
N SER A 38 -0.40 -9.25 -12.48
CA SER A 38 -0.81 -7.88 -12.22
C SER A 38 -1.29 -7.72 -10.77
N ALA A 39 -1.32 -6.48 -10.28
CA ALA A 39 -1.85 -6.20 -8.94
C ALA A 39 -3.29 -6.69 -8.77
N LEU A 40 -4.11 -6.61 -9.84
CA LEU A 40 -5.48 -7.10 -9.83
C LEU A 40 -5.55 -8.62 -9.76
N GLU A 41 -4.83 -9.32 -10.63
CA GLU A 41 -4.80 -10.79 -10.63
C GLU A 41 -4.23 -11.34 -9.31
N MET A 42 -3.23 -10.65 -8.74
CA MET A 42 -2.67 -11.00 -7.43
C MET A 42 -3.72 -10.81 -6.32
N TYR A 43 -4.46 -9.71 -6.34
CA TYR A 43 -5.55 -9.46 -5.41
C TYR A 43 -6.64 -10.54 -5.54
N GLU A 44 -7.10 -10.83 -6.75
CA GLU A 44 -8.12 -11.84 -7.02
C GLU A 44 -7.69 -13.22 -6.54
N LYS A 45 -6.45 -13.61 -6.85
CA LYS A 45 -5.87 -14.87 -6.38
C LYS A 45 -5.83 -14.95 -4.86
N LEU A 46 -5.31 -13.92 -4.19
CA LEU A 46 -5.22 -13.88 -2.73
C LEU A 46 -6.60 -13.85 -2.07
N ASN A 47 -7.57 -13.14 -2.67
CA ASN A 47 -8.93 -13.10 -2.17
C ASN A 47 -9.69 -14.41 -2.42
N ALA A 48 -9.36 -15.17 -3.46
CA ALA A 48 -9.91 -16.51 -3.66
C ALA A 48 -9.35 -17.52 -2.65
N GLU A 49 -8.05 -17.46 -2.37
CA GLU A 49 -7.38 -18.34 -1.39
C GLU A 49 -7.75 -18.00 0.06
N ASN A 50 -7.79 -16.70 0.39
CA ASN A 50 -8.14 -16.18 1.70
C ASN A 50 -9.09 -14.98 1.52
N PRO A 51 -10.40 -15.22 1.40
CA PRO A 51 -11.39 -14.17 1.24
C PRO A 51 -11.22 -13.15 2.35
N TRP A 52 -11.03 -11.90 1.98
CA TRP A 52 -10.82 -10.85 2.96
C TRP A 52 -12.05 -10.79 3.89
N ASN A 53 -11.85 -11.18 5.14
CA ASN A 53 -12.89 -11.09 6.15
C ASN A 53 -12.83 -9.68 6.77
N SER A 54 -13.82 -8.85 6.45
CA SER A 54 -14.00 -7.52 7.06
C SER A 54 -14.16 -7.56 8.59
N THR A 55 -14.23 -8.75 9.20
CA THR A 55 -14.52 -9.02 10.62
C THR A 55 -13.39 -8.65 11.58
N GLY A 56 -12.53 -7.70 11.20
CA GLY A 56 -11.49 -7.12 12.04
C GLY A 56 -11.42 -5.59 12.03
N ILE A 57 -12.33 -4.90 11.31
CA ILE A 57 -12.31 -3.42 11.18
C ILE A 57 -12.41 -2.73 12.55
N ASP A 58 -13.00 -3.38 13.55
CA ASP A 58 -13.15 -2.83 14.91
C ASP A 58 -12.01 -3.17 15.87
N LYS A 59 -10.96 -3.87 15.42
CA LYS A 59 -9.74 -4.00 16.23
C LYS A 59 -8.93 -2.73 16.05
N VAL A 60 -9.03 -1.83 17.03
CA VAL A 60 -8.11 -0.69 17.17
C VAL A 60 -6.67 -1.23 17.10
N LEU A 61 -6.00 -1.07 15.96
CA LEU A 61 -4.64 -1.58 15.71
C LEU A 61 -3.64 -1.02 16.72
N TYR A 62 -3.93 0.16 17.27
CA TYR A 62 -3.13 0.85 18.25
C TYR A 62 -4.00 1.40 19.38
N GLY A 63 -4.14 0.64 20.46
CA GLY A 63 -4.69 1.18 21.70
C GLY A 63 -3.66 2.10 22.36
N LYS A 64 -4.04 3.33 22.71
CA LYS A 64 -3.20 4.19 23.56
C LYS A 64 -2.97 3.48 24.89
N GLN A 65 -1.80 2.90 25.10
CA GLN A 65 -1.44 2.27 26.37
C GLN A 65 -1.61 3.31 27.49
N LYS A 66 -2.39 2.96 28.52
CA LYS A 66 -2.45 3.78 29.73
C LYS A 66 -1.06 3.78 30.35
N ARG A 67 -0.37 4.92 30.31
CA ARG A 67 0.89 5.11 31.02
C ARG A 67 0.58 5.16 32.50
N ASN A 68 1.13 4.22 33.29
CA ASN A 68 1.02 4.20 34.75
C ASN A 68 1.92 5.26 35.43
N TRP A 69 2.23 6.37 34.75
CA TRP A 69 3.08 7.39 35.32
C TRP A 69 2.31 8.15 36.38
N GLU A 70 2.80 8.12 37.61
CA GLU A 70 2.28 8.98 38.65
C GLU A 70 2.36 10.45 38.21
N SER A 71 1.27 11.18 38.44
CA SER A 71 1.20 12.61 38.15
C SER A 71 2.38 13.35 38.78
N ASN A 72 2.93 14.33 38.07
CA ASN A 72 4.04 15.15 38.58
C ASN A 72 3.68 15.84 39.91
N LYS A 73 2.39 16.09 40.15
CA LYS A 73 1.86 16.58 41.43
C LYS A 73 2.20 15.65 42.61
N ASN A 74 2.19 14.33 42.38
CA ASN A 74 2.51 13.32 43.39
C ASN A 74 4.02 13.05 43.49
N ARG A 75 4.77 13.28 42.40
CA ARG A 75 6.23 13.05 42.37
C ARG A 75 7.02 14.23 42.94
N ASN A 76 6.56 15.46 42.70
CA ASN A 76 7.32 16.66 43.01
C ASN A 76 7.17 17.08 44.49
N LEU A 77 8.32 17.27 45.16
CA LEU A 77 8.44 17.71 46.56
C LEU A 77 7.78 19.06 46.84
N PHE A 78 7.77 19.98 45.86
CA PHE A 78 7.13 21.29 45.96
C PHE A 78 5.63 21.15 46.25
N PHE A 79 4.91 20.33 45.47
CA PHE A 79 3.48 20.13 45.64
C PHE A 79 3.15 19.29 46.90
N LYS A 80 4.03 18.37 47.30
CA LYS A 80 3.88 17.65 48.58
C LYS A 80 3.96 18.59 49.79
N LYS A 81 4.84 19.60 49.74
CA LYS A 81 4.98 20.57 50.83
C LYS A 81 3.74 21.47 50.95
N ILE A 82 3.21 21.96 49.84
CA ILE A 82 2.00 22.79 49.82
C ILE A 82 0.78 22.04 50.37
N GLY A 83 0.63 20.76 50.05
CA GLY A 83 -0.48 19.95 50.56
C GLY A 83 -0.41 19.62 52.06
N LYS A 84 0.79 19.69 52.68
CA LYS A 84 1.01 19.47 54.12
C LYS A 84 0.88 20.75 54.97
N LEU A 85 0.76 21.90 54.32
CA LEU A 85 0.58 23.21 54.97
C LEU A 85 -0.90 23.57 55.15
N LYS A 86 -1.80 22.60 54.96
CA LYS A 86 -3.24 22.72 55.27
C LYS A 86 -3.57 22.03 56.57
#